data_AF-A0A7V1LU49-F1
#
_entry.id   AF-A0A7V1LU49-F1
#
_cell.length_a   1.000
_cell.length_b   1.000
_cell.length_c   1.000
_cell.angle_alpha   90.00
_cell.angle_beta   90.00
_cell.angle_gamma   90.00
#
_symmetry.space_group_name_H-M   'P 1'
#
loop_
_entity.id
_entity.type
_entity.pdbx_description
1 polymer ?
#
loop_
_entity_poly.entity_id
_entity_poly.type
_entity_poly.pdbx_seq_one_letter_code
_entity_poly.pdbx_strand_id
1 'polypeptide(L)' 'MSNEDPWEHRSSGMLCKSCMWYAEKIEESVKIGGIGRCRRHSPTLNGYPVVISADWCGDHKLSENVS' A
#
# COMPACT_ATOMS: atom_id res chain seq x y z
N MET A 1 -9.50 -10.36 26.16
CA MET A 1 -8.45 -9.99 25.20
C MET A 1 -8.92 -10.54 23.87
N SER A 2 -9.33 -9.67 22.94
CA SER A 2 -9.83 -10.14 21.65
C SER A 2 -8.70 -10.81 20.89
N ASN A 3 -8.93 -12.05 20.45
CA ASN A 3 -8.14 -12.74 19.42
C ASN A 3 -8.47 -12.08 18.07
N GLU A 4 -8.24 -10.78 17.94
CA GLU A 4 -8.29 -10.10 16.64
C GLU A 4 -7.08 -10.60 15.86
N ASP A 5 -7.34 -11.43 14.86
CA ASP A 5 -6.30 -11.91 13.97
C ASP A 5 -5.75 -10.70 13.21
N PRO A 6 -4.47 -10.30 13.41
CA PRO A 6 -3.90 -9.16 12.70
C PRO A 6 -3.90 -9.37 11.17
N TRP A 7 -4.15 -10.59 10.70
CA TRP A 7 -4.28 -10.96 9.29
C TRP A 7 -5.72 -10.91 8.76
N GLU A 8 -6.73 -10.67 9.59
CA GLU A 8 -8.14 -10.61 9.17
C GLU A 8 -8.39 -9.50 8.14
N HIS A 9 -7.54 -8.47 8.17
CA HIS A 9 -7.54 -7.36 7.23
C HIS A 9 -6.57 -7.56 6.05
N ARG A 10 -6.10 -8.78 5.76
CA ARG A 10 -5.31 -9.07 4.54
C ARG A 10 -6.19 -9.49 3.36
N SER A 11 -7.47 -9.08 3.35
CA SER A 11 -8.42 -9.36 2.27
C SER A 11 -8.04 -8.64 0.97
N SER A 12 -8.60 -9.04 -0.17
CA SER A 12 -8.28 -8.42 -1.47
C SER A 12 -8.56 -6.91 -1.56
N GLY A 13 -9.43 -6.40 -0.69
CA GLY A 13 -9.71 -4.97 -0.55
C GLY A 13 -8.67 -4.21 0.28
N MET A 14 -7.79 -4.91 0.99
CA MET A 14 -6.80 -4.35 1.91
C MET A 14 -5.38 -4.73 1.44
N LEU A 15 -5.09 -4.49 0.17
CA LEU A 15 -3.77 -4.71 -0.42
C LEU A 15 -3.11 -3.36 -0.67
N CYS A 16 -1.79 -3.23 -0.64
CA CYS A 16 -1.11 -1.96 -0.86
C CYS A 16 -1.61 -1.26 -2.13
N LYS A 17 -1.91 -1.99 -3.22
CA LYS A 17 -2.50 -1.41 -4.43
C LYS A 17 -3.83 -0.68 -4.26
N SER A 18 -4.64 -1.03 -3.25
CA SER A 18 -5.90 -0.35 -2.91
C SER A 18 -5.73 0.75 -1.86
N CYS A 19 -4.53 0.92 -1.29
CA CYS A 19 -4.24 1.94 -0.29
C CYS A 19 -4.25 3.33 -0.92
N MET A 20 -4.87 4.31 -0.28
CA MET A 20 -4.86 5.71 -0.71
C MET A 20 -3.45 6.32 -0.77
N TRP A 21 -2.49 5.72 -0.07
CA TRP A 21 -1.10 6.17 -0.01
C TRP A 21 -0.16 5.44 -0.97
N TYR A 22 -0.62 4.41 -1.68
CA TYR A 22 0.22 3.68 -2.62
C TYR A 22 0.51 4.51 -3.87
N ALA A 23 1.76 4.45 -4.33
CA ALA A 23 2.20 4.98 -5.61
C ALA A 23 2.91 3.86 -6.39
N GLU A 24 2.38 3.50 -7.56
CA GLU A 24 2.99 2.47 -8.40
C GLU A 24 4.37 2.91 -8.90
N LYS A 25 5.35 2.00 -8.90
CA LYS A 25 6.65 2.26 -9.48
C LYS A 25 6.59 1.96 -10.98
N ILE A 26 6.51 3.02 -11.80
CA ILE A 26 6.52 2.93 -13.26
C ILE A 26 7.96 3.21 -13.73
N GLU A 27 8.63 2.23 -14.31
CA GLU A 27 9.88 2.43 -15.06
C GLU A 27 9.52 2.47 -16.55
N GLU A 28 10.08 3.41 -17.32
CA GLU A 28 9.67 3.75 -18.70
C GLU A 28 9.69 2.56 -19.68
N SER A 29 10.44 1.51 -19.38
CA SER A 29 10.62 0.35 -20.26
C SER A 29 10.06 -0.96 -19.72
N VAL A 30 9.70 -1.04 -18.43
CA VAL A 30 9.16 -2.26 -17.81
C VAL A 30 8.22 -1.87 -16.68
N LYS A 31 6.93 -2.19 -16.82
CA LYS A 31 6.07 -2.30 -15.63
C LYS A 31 6.64 -3.43 -14.78
N ILE A 32 7.38 -3.10 -13.73
CA ILE A 32 7.77 -4.08 -12.72
C ILE A 32 6.47 -4.39 -11.96
N GLY A 33 5.70 -5.31 -12.54
CA GLY A 33 4.36 -5.65 -12.10
C GLY A 33 4.38 -5.92 -10.60
N GLY A 34 3.63 -5.09 -9.88
CA GLY A 34 3.39 -5.30 -8.46
C GLY A 34 4.39 -4.73 -7.47
N ILE A 35 5.25 -3.77 -7.86
CA ILE A 35 6.05 -2.98 -6.91
C ILE A 35 5.61 -1.50 -6.90
N GLY A 36 5.57 -0.91 -5.71
CA GLY A 36 5.27 0.51 -5.52
C GLY A 36 5.95 1.12 -4.29
N ARG A 37 5.47 2.29 -3.89
CA ARG A 37 5.98 3.10 -2.77
C ARG A 37 4.83 3.54 -1.85
N CYS A 38 5.05 3.52 -0.53
CA CYS A 38 4.08 4.04 0.44
C CYS A 38 4.34 5.53 0.74
N ARG A 39 3.36 6.40 0.46
CA ARG A 39 3.47 7.86 0.63
C ARG A 39 2.84 8.41 1.91
N ARG A 40 2.54 7.55 2.88
CA ARG A 40 1.84 7.95 4.12
C ARG A 40 2.54 9.08 4.87
N HIS A 41 3.87 9.09 4.87
CA HIS A 41 4.69 10.10 5.55
C HIS A 41 5.31 11.11 4.57
N SER A 42 4.56 11.48 3.53
CA SER A 42 4.95 12.60 2.65
C SER A 42 4.71 13.95 3.33
N PRO A 43 5.60 14.95 3.16
CA PRO A 43 6.90 14.88 2.49
C PRO A 43 7.98 14.22 3.36
N THR A 44 8.99 13.64 2.73
CA THR A 44 10.13 13.00 3.41
C THR A 44 11.43 13.21 2.64
N LEU A 45 12.54 13.40 3.37
CA LEU A 45 13.89 13.49 2.81
C LEU A 45 14.55 12.12 2.60
N ASN A 46 14.03 11.07 3.25
CA ASN A 46 14.60 9.72 3.20
C ASN A 46 13.95 8.84 2.12
N GLY A 47 13.06 9.41 1.31
CA GLY A 47 12.28 8.68 0.32
C GLY A 47 11.14 7.85 0.93
N TYR A 48 10.45 7.11 0.06
CA TYR A 48 9.27 6.31 0.43
C TYR A 48 9.62 4.81 0.54
N PRO A 49 9.09 4.08 1.54
CA PRO A 49 9.26 2.63 1.63
C PRO A 49 8.81 1.90 0.35
N VAL A 50 9.60 0.92 -0.12
CA VAL A 50 9.17 0.00 -1.19
C VAL A 50 8.12 -0.94 -0.62
N VAL A 51 7.03 -1.13 -1.35
CA VAL A 51 5.99 -2.11 -0.99
C VAL A 51 5.62 -2.97 -2.20
N ILE A 52 5.16 -4.19 -1.92
CA ILE A 52 4.60 -5.08 -2.94
C ILE A 52 3.08 -4.79 -3.02
N SER A 53 2.55 -4.68 -4.23
CA SER A 53 1.15 -4.36 -4.52
C SER A 53 0.13 -5.28 -3.85
N ALA A 54 0.50 -6.56 -3.67
CA ALA A 54 -0.31 -7.62 -3.07
C ALA A 54 -0.01 -7.83 -1.57
N ASP A 55 0.82 -6.98 -0.96
CA ASP A 55 1.05 -7.01 0.49
C ASP A 55 0.08 -6.09 1.23
N TRP A 56 0.11 -6.09 2.55
CA TRP A 56 -0.65 -5.18 3.40
C TRP A 56 0.27 -4.62 4.48
N CYS A 57 0.11 -3.34 4.82
CA CYS A 57 0.81 -2.73 5.95
C CYS A 57 -0.19 -2.36 7.06
N GLY A 58 0.25 -2.38 8.32
CA GLY A 58 -0.59 -1.95 9.45
C GLY A 58 -1.04 -0.48 9.38
N ASP A 59 -0.40 0.29 8.49
CA ASP A 59 -0.69 1.68 8.17
C ASP A 59 -1.58 1.81 6.92
N HIS A 60 -2.28 0.76 6.50
CA HIS A 60 -3.13 0.78 5.32
C HIS A 60 -4.39 1.61 5.54
N LYS A 61 -4.80 2.40 4.54
CA LYS A 61 -6.08 3.11 4.54
C LYS A 61 -6.67 3.16 3.13
N LEU A 62 -7.94 2.84 3.02
CA LEU A 62 -8.71 2.98 1.78
C LEU A 62 -9.00 4.46 1.50
N SER A 63 -9.12 4.82 0.23
CA SER A 63 -9.55 6.16 -0.17
C SER A 63 -10.94 6.45 0.39
N GLU A 64 -11.13 7.62 1.00
CA GLU A 64 -12.44 8.09 1.46
C GLU A 64 -13.35 8.49 0.29
N ASN A 65 -12.77 8.73 -0.90
CA ASN A 65 -13.52 8.96 -2.13
C ASN A 65 -13.84 7.62 -2.79
N VAL A 66 -15.05 7.13 -2.53
CA VAL A 66 -15.71 6.08 -3.31
C VAL A 66 -16.40 6.77 -4.49
N SER A 67 -15.96 6.45 -5.72
CA SER A 67 -16.70 6.77 -6.95
C SER A 67 -17.47 5.54 -7.40
#